data_AF-A0A5A9NBC6-F1
#
_entry.id   AF-A0A5A9NBC6-F1
#
_cell.length_a   1.000
_cell.length_b   1.000
_cell.length_c   1.000
_cell.angle_alpha   90.00
_cell.angle_beta   90.00
_cell.angle_gamma   90.00
#
_symmetry.space_group_name_H-M   'P 1'
#
loop_
_entity.id
_entity.type
_entity.pdbx_description
1 polymer ?
#
loop_
_entity_poly.entity_id
_entity_poly.type
_entity_poly.pdbx_seq_one_letter_code
_entity_poly.pdbx_strand_id
1 'polypeptide(L)'
;MFQQFGPIESVELCERPGESKSSSSNLSKLFRPPEKYCFRVGYVVFKKASSVTAVKCHPQSSPLIVSTKERPVKTGIDKWIEQYTQSVIPGQTLQTAVDDFMNEFDRQKKEEECLKVAEEVEEEEQEKEDEEGWVKVKKGIRGVKARPHSQTANEKTLRKEKAKSERKELVNFYSWQHRNTQKEHLAELRKKFEEDKQKIALLRAQRKFKPY
;
A
#
# COMPACT_ATOMS: atom_id res chain seq x y z
N MET A 1 38.12 1.07 -27.82
CA MET A 1 39.23 0.40 -27.09
C MET A 1 39.19 -1.11 -27.32
N PHE A 2 38.38 -1.90 -26.60
CA PHE A 2 38.41 -3.37 -26.70
C PHE A 2 37.82 -3.96 -28.00
N GLN A 3 37.06 -3.17 -28.75
CA GLN A 3 36.44 -3.60 -30.00
C GLN A 3 37.47 -3.97 -31.09
N GLN A 4 38.71 -3.49 -30.97
CA GLN A 4 39.79 -3.84 -31.90
C GLN A 4 40.19 -5.33 -31.85
N PHE A 5 39.90 -6.02 -30.75
CA PHE A 5 40.19 -7.44 -30.59
C PHE A 5 39.01 -8.35 -30.97
N GLY A 6 37.84 -7.75 -31.22
CA GLY A 6 36.65 -8.47 -31.66
C GLY A 6 35.35 -7.88 -31.12
N PRO A 7 34.21 -8.44 -31.54
CA PRO A 7 32.89 -7.98 -31.12
C PRO A 7 32.65 -8.27 -29.63
N ILE A 8 32.24 -7.23 -28.91
CA ILE A 8 31.91 -7.27 -27.48
C ILE A 8 30.43 -7.65 -27.34
N GLU A 9 30.13 -8.45 -26.33
CA GLU A 9 28.78 -8.86 -25.96
C GLU A 9 28.22 -7.96 -24.85
N SER A 10 28.92 -7.88 -23.72
CA SER A 10 28.55 -7.03 -22.59
C SER A 10 29.78 -6.45 -21.89
N VAL A 11 29.57 -5.31 -21.23
CA VAL A 11 30.56 -4.67 -20.37
C VAL A 11 29.88 -4.31 -19.06
N GLU A 12 30.38 -4.84 -17.96
CA GLU A 12 29.87 -4.60 -16.62
C GLU A 12 30.95 -3.96 -15.75
N LEU A 13 30.59 -2.89 -15.05
CA LEU A 13 31.49 -2.17 -14.15
C LEU A 13 31.03 -2.39 -12.71
N CYS A 14 31.93 -2.90 -11.88
CA CYS A 14 31.65 -3.31 -10.51
C CYS A 14 32.59 -2.62 -9.52
N GLU A 15 32.09 -2.28 -8.34
CA GLU A 15 32.93 -1.73 -7.26
C GLU A 15 33.85 -2.80 -6.67
N ARG A 16 33.35 -4.04 -6.53
CA ARG A 16 34.08 -5.17 -5.95
C ARG A 16 34.14 -6.33 -6.96
N PRO A 17 35.18 -7.18 -6.89
CA PRO A 17 35.18 -8.43 -7.64
C PRO A 17 34.02 -9.32 -7.17
N GLY A 18 33.25 -9.87 -8.09
CA GLY A 18 32.13 -10.77 -7.82
C GLY A 18 30.88 -10.44 -8.63
N GLU A 19 29.84 -11.24 -8.42
CA GLU A 19 28.54 -11.04 -9.06
C GLU A 19 27.92 -9.72 -8.58
N SER A 20 27.71 -8.79 -9.51
CA SER A 20 27.02 -7.55 -9.19
C SER A 20 25.54 -7.85 -8.96
N LYS A 21 25.02 -7.45 -7.81
CA LYS A 21 23.57 -7.39 -7.60
C LYS A 21 23.08 -6.18 -8.38
N SER A 22 22.85 -6.33 -9.68
CA SER A 22 22.07 -5.35 -10.41
C SER A 22 20.67 -5.41 -9.81
N SER A 23 20.39 -4.54 -8.85
CA SER A 23 19.01 -4.29 -8.46
C SER A 23 18.38 -3.57 -9.63
N SER A 24 17.95 -4.32 -10.64
CA SER A 24 17.09 -3.82 -11.71
C SER A 24 15.76 -3.47 -11.06
N SER A 25 15.72 -2.32 -10.37
CA SER A 25 14.46 -1.75 -9.95
C SER A 25 13.66 -1.50 -11.22
N ASN A 26 12.47 -2.10 -11.30
CA ASN A 26 11.52 -1.89 -12.40
C ASN A 26 11.03 -0.43 -12.49
N LEU A 27 11.58 0.46 -11.66
CA LEU A 27 11.32 1.88 -11.68
C LEU A 27 11.99 2.53 -12.88
N SER A 28 11.27 3.47 -13.50
CA SER A 28 11.81 4.31 -14.56
C SER A 28 13.03 5.08 -14.05
N LYS A 29 13.93 5.46 -14.96
CA LYS A 29 15.17 6.19 -14.62
C LYS A 29 14.92 7.47 -13.82
N LEU A 30 13.73 8.04 -13.94
CA LEU A 30 13.31 9.28 -13.27
C LEU A 30 13.10 9.08 -11.76
N PHE A 31 12.74 7.88 -11.33
CA PHE A 31 12.42 7.57 -9.93
C PHE A 31 13.56 6.84 -9.22
N ARG A 32 14.75 6.77 -9.82
CA ARG A 32 15.90 6.10 -9.22
C ARG A 32 16.72 7.10 -8.41
N PRO A 33 17.14 6.73 -7.19
CA PRO A 33 18.14 7.53 -6.47
C PRO A 33 19.44 7.57 -7.28
N PRO A 34 20.21 8.66 -7.18
CA PRO A 34 21.47 8.80 -7.91
C PRO A 34 22.43 7.65 -7.54
N GLU A 35 22.80 6.86 -8.54
CA GLU A 35 23.74 5.75 -8.36
C GLU A 35 25.15 6.28 -8.05
N LYS A 36 25.84 5.62 -7.12
CA LYS A 36 27.25 5.90 -6.84
C LYS A 36 28.09 5.35 -7.99
N TYR A 37 28.69 6.24 -8.79
CA TYR A 37 29.64 5.87 -9.83
C TYR A 37 31.02 5.58 -9.24
N CYS A 38 31.16 4.47 -8.51
CA CYS A 38 32.45 3.93 -8.09
C CYS A 38 32.63 2.52 -8.65
N PHE A 39 33.64 2.34 -9.49
CA PHE A 39 34.02 1.04 -10.03
C PHE A 39 35.51 0.82 -9.79
N ARG A 40 35.89 -0.41 -9.45
CA ARG A 40 37.30 -0.85 -9.34
C ARG A 40 37.61 -2.00 -10.27
N VAL A 41 36.59 -2.75 -10.69
CA VAL A 41 36.71 -3.93 -11.55
C VAL A 41 35.76 -3.77 -12.73
N GLY A 42 36.21 -4.14 -13.93
CA GLY A 42 35.38 -4.19 -15.12
C GLY A 42 35.42 -5.58 -15.74
N TYR A 43 34.25 -6.16 -15.99
CA TYR A 43 34.09 -7.41 -16.72
C TYR A 43 33.75 -7.10 -18.17
N VAL A 44 34.54 -7.63 -19.10
CA VAL A 44 34.32 -7.45 -20.54
C VAL A 44 34.08 -8.83 -21.14
N VAL A 45 32.87 -9.04 -21.66
CA VAL A 45 32.47 -10.30 -22.29
C VAL A 45 32.56 -10.14 -23.81
N PHE A 46 33.29 -11.03 -24.47
CA PHE A 46 33.41 -11.05 -25.92
C PHE A 46 32.52 -12.12 -26.52
N LYS A 47 31.91 -11.85 -27.67
CA LYS A 47 31.08 -12.84 -28.39
C LYS A 47 31.87 -14.05 -28.89
N LYS A 48 33.19 -13.90 -29.08
CA LYS A 48 34.08 -14.93 -29.61
C LYS A 48 35.21 -15.21 -28.64
N ALA A 49 35.50 -16.50 -28.40
CA ALA A 49 36.63 -16.93 -27.57
C ALA A 49 37.99 -16.51 -28.17
N SER A 50 38.09 -16.45 -29.51
CA SER A 50 39.29 -15.97 -30.21
C SER A 50 39.69 -14.55 -29.79
N SER A 51 38.70 -13.69 -29.50
CA SER A 51 38.93 -12.32 -29.05
C SER A 51 39.60 -12.28 -27.69
N VAL A 52 39.28 -13.20 -26.79
CA VAL A 52 39.90 -13.28 -25.46
C VAL A 52 41.37 -13.65 -25.58
N THR A 53 41.71 -14.58 -26.48
CA THR A 53 43.10 -14.93 -26.77
C THR A 53 43.84 -13.73 -27.37
N ALA A 54 43.23 -13.03 -28.33
CA ALA A 54 43.82 -11.84 -28.94
C ALA A 54 44.10 -10.72 -27.91
N VAL A 55 43.18 -10.49 -26.97
CA VAL A 55 43.37 -9.53 -25.87
C VAL A 55 44.53 -9.96 -24.96
N LYS A 56 44.62 -11.25 -24.61
CA LYS A 56 45.71 -11.77 -23.77
C LYS A 56 47.08 -11.68 -24.44
N CYS A 57 47.12 -11.77 -25.76
CA CYS A 57 48.35 -11.64 -26.54
C CYS A 57 48.79 -10.18 -26.76
N HIS A 58 47.96 -9.20 -26.41
CA HIS A 58 48.30 -7.78 -26.60
C HIS A 58 49.48 -7.38 -25.69
N PRO A 59 50.48 -6.64 -26.19
CA PRO A 59 51.65 -6.24 -25.39
C PRO A 59 51.25 -5.38 -24.18
N GLN A 60 51.76 -5.74 -23.01
CA GLN A 60 51.59 -4.91 -21.79
C GLN A 60 52.20 -3.51 -21.92
N SER A 61 53.18 -3.35 -22.81
CA SER A 61 53.84 -2.07 -23.07
C SER A 61 52.97 -1.07 -23.84
N SER A 62 51.84 -1.50 -24.43
CA SER A 62 50.93 -0.61 -25.14
C SER A 62 49.64 -0.45 -24.33
N PRO A 63 49.55 0.57 -23.45
CA PRO A 63 48.35 0.82 -22.68
C PRO A 63 47.23 1.19 -23.63
N LEU A 64 46.05 0.61 -23.44
CA LEU A 64 44.90 1.10 -24.19
C LEU A 64 44.27 2.27 -23.46
N ILE A 65 44.14 3.37 -24.19
CA ILE A 65 43.75 4.66 -23.64
C ILE A 65 42.26 4.88 -23.94
N VAL A 66 41.50 5.25 -22.91
CA VAL A 66 40.06 5.52 -23.02
C VAL A 66 39.79 6.91 -23.62
N SER A 67 40.61 7.90 -23.27
CA SER A 67 40.50 9.27 -23.77
C SER A 67 41.45 9.49 -24.94
N THR A 68 40.92 9.68 -26.15
CA THR A 68 41.72 9.99 -27.34
C THR A 68 41.52 11.45 -27.76
N LYS A 69 42.40 11.97 -28.61
CA LYS A 69 42.27 13.36 -29.14
C LYS A 69 40.96 13.57 -29.92
N GLU A 70 40.49 12.53 -30.61
CA GLU A 70 39.23 12.56 -31.36
C GLU A 70 38.00 12.39 -30.47
N ARG A 71 38.15 11.71 -29.32
CA ARG A 71 37.07 11.45 -28.35
C ARG A 71 37.59 11.65 -26.94
N PRO A 72 37.73 12.91 -26.49
CA PRO A 72 38.16 13.18 -25.14
C PRO A 72 37.06 12.77 -24.16
N VAL A 73 37.45 12.08 -23.09
CA VAL A 73 36.56 11.85 -21.95
C VAL A 73 36.38 13.19 -21.25
N LYS A 74 35.13 13.64 -21.10
CA LYS A 74 34.83 14.86 -20.34
C LYS A 74 35.16 14.62 -18.86
N THR A 75 35.99 15.48 -18.29
CA THR A 75 36.45 15.40 -16.90
C THR A 75 36.30 16.75 -16.21
N GLY A 76 36.28 16.78 -14.88
CA GLY A 76 36.19 18.01 -14.11
C GLY A 76 34.86 18.74 -14.29
N ILE A 77 34.92 20.04 -14.57
CA ILE A 77 33.75 20.93 -14.65
C ILE A 77 32.82 20.53 -15.80
N ASP A 78 33.36 20.24 -16.98
CA ASP A 78 32.56 19.87 -18.16
C ASP A 78 31.72 18.61 -17.92
N LYS A 79 32.30 17.64 -17.20
CA LYS A 79 31.59 16.44 -16.76
C LYS A 79 30.42 16.83 -15.86
N TRP A 80 30.65 17.67 -14.87
CA TRP A 80 29.62 18.05 -13.91
C TRP A 80 28.51 18.90 -14.54
N ILE A 81 28.85 19.78 -15.49
CA ILE A 81 27.86 20.53 -16.28
C ILE A 81 26.98 19.55 -17.05
N GLU A 82 27.57 18.59 -17.77
CA GLU A 82 26.79 17.60 -18.52
C GLU A 82 25.93 16.72 -17.61
N GLN A 83 26.49 16.24 -16.50
CA GLN A 83 25.73 15.46 -15.50
C GLN A 83 24.56 16.27 -14.93
N TYR A 84 24.78 17.56 -14.64
CA TYR A 84 23.73 18.45 -14.16
C TYR A 84 22.65 18.66 -15.23
N THR A 85 23.04 18.99 -16.46
CA THR A 85 22.09 19.13 -17.59
C THR A 85 21.28 17.86 -17.82
N GLN A 86 21.89 16.68 -17.68
CA GLN A 86 21.18 15.40 -17.79
C GLN A 86 20.28 15.08 -16.59
N SER A 87 20.62 15.59 -15.40
CA SER A 87 19.77 15.45 -14.21
C SER A 87 18.52 16.32 -14.27
N VAL A 88 18.56 17.40 -15.04
CA VAL A 88 17.41 18.27 -15.27
C VAL A 88 16.50 17.62 -16.31
N ILE A 89 15.37 17.11 -15.84
CA ILE A 89 14.35 16.49 -16.68
C ILE A 89 13.40 17.57 -17.20
N PRO A 90 13.17 17.70 -18.52
CA PRO A 90 12.16 18.60 -19.06
C PRO A 90 10.77 18.27 -18.51
N GLY A 91 10.01 19.29 -18.09
CA GLY A 91 8.70 19.10 -17.45
C GLY A 91 7.71 18.28 -18.29
N GLN A 92 7.72 18.43 -19.61
CA GLN A 92 6.88 17.65 -20.53
C GLN A 92 7.19 16.14 -20.44
N THR A 93 8.47 15.77 -20.48
CA THR A 93 8.89 14.36 -20.39
C THR A 93 8.56 13.75 -19.04
N LEU A 94 8.67 14.54 -17.96
CA LEU A 94 8.29 14.11 -16.63
C LEU A 94 6.78 13.89 -16.52
N GLN A 95 5.98 14.83 -17.05
CA GLN A 95 4.53 14.74 -17.02
C GLN A 95 4.05 13.49 -17.75
N THR A 96 4.52 13.24 -18.97
CA THR A 96 4.15 12.01 -19.70
C THR A 96 4.51 10.74 -18.93
N ALA A 97 5.71 10.69 -18.33
CA ALA A 97 6.11 9.52 -17.56
C ALA A 97 5.27 9.30 -16.28
N VAL A 98 4.80 10.39 -15.64
CA VAL A 98 3.89 10.34 -14.50
C VAL A 98 2.50 9.91 -14.95
N ASP A 99 1.99 10.48 -16.03
CA ASP A 99 0.67 10.15 -16.58
C ASP A 99 0.62 8.66 -16.97
N ASP A 100 1.66 8.16 -17.65
CA ASP A 100 1.77 6.73 -18.00
C ASP A 100 1.80 5.82 -16.76
N PHE A 101 2.55 6.22 -15.73
CA PHE A 101 2.61 5.48 -14.47
C PHE A 101 1.26 5.44 -13.75
N MET A 102 0.57 6.58 -13.67
CA MET A 102 -0.74 6.68 -13.02
C MET A 102 -1.82 5.94 -13.81
N ASN A 103 -1.80 6.01 -15.15
CA ASN A 103 -2.71 5.28 -16.01
C ASN A 103 -2.57 3.76 -15.84
N GLU A 104 -1.33 3.26 -15.76
CA GLU A 104 -1.07 1.83 -15.53
C GLU A 104 -1.51 1.41 -14.12
N PHE A 105 -1.28 2.25 -13.11
CA PHE A 105 -1.75 2.00 -11.75
C PHE A 105 -3.29 1.96 -11.67
N ASP A 106 -3.97 2.94 -12.29
CA ASP A 106 -5.43 3.00 -12.34
C ASP A 106 -6.02 1.81 -13.09
N ARG A 107 -5.36 1.35 -14.16
CA ARG A 107 -5.75 0.14 -14.89
C ARG A 107 -5.68 -1.09 -13.99
N GLN A 108 -4.56 -1.28 -13.29
CA GLN A 108 -4.40 -2.39 -12.34
C GLN A 108 -5.42 -2.32 -11.20
N LYS A 109 -5.70 -1.11 -10.69
CA LYS A 109 -6.70 -0.92 -9.63
C LYS A 109 -8.11 -1.25 -10.09
N LYS A 110 -8.51 -0.80 -11.27
CA LYS A 110 -9.82 -1.14 -11.85
C LYS A 110 -9.97 -2.63 -12.10
N GLU A 111 -8.92 -3.29 -12.59
CA GLU A 111 -8.93 -4.74 -12.78
C GLU A 111 -9.10 -5.49 -11.44
N GLU A 112 -8.38 -5.06 -10.39
CA GLU A 112 -8.53 -5.59 -9.04
C GLU A 112 -9.94 -5.35 -8.47
N GLU A 113 -10.53 -4.18 -8.68
CA GLU A 113 -11.90 -3.88 -8.26
C GLU A 113 -12.95 -4.66 -9.05
N CYS A 114 -12.81 -4.77 -10.37
CA CYS A 114 -13.70 -5.58 -11.20
C CYS A 114 -13.67 -7.06 -10.79
N LEU A 115 -12.49 -7.61 -10.49
CA LEU A 115 -12.37 -8.98 -9.99
C LEU A 115 -13.06 -9.17 -8.64
N LYS A 116 -12.94 -8.21 -7.72
CA LYS A 116 -13.65 -8.26 -6.43
C LYS A 116 -15.16 -8.20 -6.59
N VAL A 117 -15.65 -7.31 -7.46
CA VAL A 117 -17.09 -7.21 -7.74
C VAL A 117 -17.61 -8.49 -8.40
N ALA A 118 -16.84 -9.10 -9.31
CA ALA A 118 -17.22 -10.37 -9.91
C ALA A 118 -17.27 -11.51 -8.88
N GLU A 119 -16.28 -11.57 -7.97
CA GLU A 119 -16.27 -12.54 -6.86
C GLU A 119 -17.48 -12.33 -5.92
N GLU A 120 -17.80 -11.08 -5.58
CA GLU A 120 -18.99 -10.75 -4.75
C GLU A 120 -20.30 -11.16 -5.44
N VAL A 121 -20.43 -10.95 -6.76
CA VAL A 121 -21.61 -11.37 -7.53
C VAL A 121 -21.72 -12.90 -7.62
N GLU A 122 -20.61 -13.61 -7.83
CA GLU A 122 -20.60 -15.09 -7.80
C GLU A 122 -20.96 -15.63 -6.40
N GLU A 123 -20.50 -14.97 -5.32
CA GLU A 123 -20.91 -15.32 -3.96
C GLU A 123 -22.41 -15.10 -3.75
N GLU A 124 -22.98 -13.99 -4.23
CA GLU A 124 -24.43 -13.70 -4.14
C GLU A 124 -25.29 -14.64 -5.00
N GLU A 125 -24.82 -15.05 -6.18
CA GLU A 125 -25.52 -16.03 -7.02
C GLU A 125 -25.47 -17.43 -6.41
N GLN A 126 -24.32 -17.84 -5.85
CA GLN A 126 -24.22 -19.09 -5.08
C GLN A 126 -25.12 -19.06 -3.84
N GLU A 127 -25.22 -17.92 -3.14
CA GLU A 127 -26.09 -17.79 -1.96
C GLU A 127 -27.59 -17.88 -2.32
N LYS A 128 -27.98 -17.43 -3.53
CA LYS A 128 -29.35 -17.58 -4.05
C LYS A 128 -29.65 -19.00 -4.56
N GLU A 129 -28.70 -19.68 -5.18
CA GLU A 129 -28.87 -21.09 -5.60
C GLU A 129 -28.88 -22.06 -4.41
N ASP A 130 -28.25 -21.69 -3.29
CA ASP A 130 -28.21 -22.47 -2.05
C ASP A 130 -29.48 -22.31 -1.16
N GLU A 131 -30.49 -21.52 -1.58
CA GLU A 131 -31.79 -21.42 -0.89
C GLU A 131 -32.64 -22.71 -1.02
N GLU A 132 -32.31 -23.62 -1.95
CA GLU A 132 -33.02 -24.87 -2.17
C GLU A 132 -32.25 -26.10 -1.62
N GLY A 133 -31.95 -26.04 -0.32
CA GLY A 133 -31.73 -27.21 0.52
C GLY A 133 -30.35 -27.87 0.39
N TRP A 134 -29.35 -27.31 1.08
CA TRP A 134 -28.34 -27.95 1.97
C TRP A 134 -27.08 -27.05 2.02
N VAL A 135 -26.80 -26.46 3.18
CA VAL A 135 -25.64 -25.57 3.38
C VAL A 135 -24.33 -26.35 3.25
N LYS A 136 -23.51 -26.07 2.23
CA LYS A 136 -22.12 -26.56 2.13
C LYS A 136 -21.22 -25.74 3.05
N VAL A 137 -20.75 -26.35 4.15
CA VAL A 137 -19.73 -25.77 5.02
C VAL A 137 -18.38 -25.73 4.26
N LYS A 138 -18.08 -24.62 3.59
CA LYS A 138 -16.74 -24.37 3.03
C LYS A 138 -15.78 -24.07 4.18
N LYS A 139 -14.70 -24.86 4.29
CA LYS A 139 -13.62 -24.63 5.25
C LYS A 139 -12.87 -23.37 4.83
N GLY A 140 -13.26 -22.23 5.41
CA GLY A 140 -12.64 -20.94 5.13
C GLY A 140 -11.12 -21.03 5.18
N ILE A 141 -10.48 -20.50 4.13
CA ILE A 141 -9.02 -20.45 4.02
C ILE A 141 -8.49 -19.71 5.24
N ARG A 142 -7.77 -20.47 6.07
CA ARG A 142 -7.17 -20.02 7.30
C ARG A 142 -5.91 -19.25 6.94
N GLY A 143 -6.06 -17.96 6.66
CA GLY A 143 -4.95 -17.09 6.29
C GLY A 143 -5.42 -15.67 6.07
N VAL A 144 -5.41 -14.87 7.14
CA VAL A 144 -5.41 -13.40 7.13
C VAL A 144 -6.28 -12.79 6.01
N LYS A 145 -7.61 -12.82 6.15
CA LYS A 145 -8.44 -11.77 5.54
C LYS A 145 -7.95 -10.47 6.16
N ALA A 146 -7.06 -9.76 5.45
CA ALA A 146 -6.61 -8.44 5.85
C ALA A 146 -7.86 -7.65 6.22
N ARG A 147 -7.93 -7.16 7.46
CA ARG A 147 -9.08 -6.37 7.93
C ARG A 147 -9.35 -5.32 6.84
N PRO A 148 -10.55 -5.27 6.24
CA PRO A 148 -10.85 -4.22 5.29
C PRO A 148 -10.61 -2.91 6.01
N HIS A 149 -9.69 -2.07 5.54
CA HIS A 149 -9.37 -0.79 6.17
C HIS A 149 -10.48 0.26 5.97
N SER A 150 -11.68 -0.20 5.64
CA SER A 150 -12.87 0.64 5.54
C SER A 150 -13.42 0.92 6.93
N GLN A 151 -13.80 2.18 7.18
CA GLN A 151 -14.39 2.62 8.44
C GLN A 151 -15.65 1.81 8.79
N THR A 152 -16.43 1.41 7.77
CA THR A 152 -17.67 0.64 7.95
C THR A 152 -17.40 -0.80 8.40
N ALA A 153 -16.31 -1.42 7.93
CA ALA A 153 -15.90 -2.75 8.35
C ALA A 153 -15.44 -2.75 9.82
N ASN A 154 -14.64 -1.75 10.21
CA ASN A 154 -14.20 -1.57 11.59
C ASN A 154 -15.39 -1.35 12.55
N GLU A 155 -16.36 -0.52 12.18
CA GLU A 155 -17.55 -0.29 13.01
C GLU A 155 -18.38 -1.57 13.19
N LYS A 156 -18.57 -2.35 12.12
CA LYS A 156 -19.24 -3.66 12.21
C LYS A 156 -18.49 -4.63 13.12
N THR A 157 -17.15 -4.64 13.10
CA THR A 157 -16.37 -5.48 14.04
C THR A 157 -16.51 -5.02 15.48
N LEU A 158 -16.47 -3.71 15.74
CA LEU A 158 -16.64 -3.14 17.07
C LEU A 158 -18.04 -3.43 17.63
N ARG A 159 -19.09 -3.34 16.81
CA ARG A 159 -20.46 -3.72 17.20
C ARG A 159 -20.55 -5.20 17.57
N LYS A 160 -19.90 -6.08 16.80
CA LYS A 160 -19.84 -7.53 17.09
C LYS A 160 -19.07 -7.84 18.37
N GLU A 161 -17.99 -7.13 18.65
CA GLU A 161 -17.22 -7.27 19.91
C GLU A 161 -18.02 -6.76 21.11
N LYS A 162 -18.68 -5.61 21.00
CA LYS A 162 -19.58 -5.09 22.04
C LYS A 162 -20.73 -6.05 22.35
N ALA A 163 -21.43 -6.55 21.32
CA ALA A 163 -22.49 -7.53 21.52
C ALA A 163 -22.00 -8.85 22.14
N LYS A 164 -20.74 -9.25 21.86
CA LYS A 164 -20.12 -10.40 22.53
C LYS A 164 -19.75 -10.10 23.98
N SER A 165 -19.31 -8.88 24.30
CA SER A 165 -19.04 -8.44 25.68
C SER A 165 -20.34 -8.43 26.47
N GLU A 166 -21.38 -7.78 25.95
CA GLU A 166 -22.71 -7.68 26.57
C GLU A 166 -23.35 -9.06 26.81
N ARG A 167 -23.14 -10.03 25.90
CA ARG A 167 -23.63 -11.41 26.11
C ARG A 167 -22.85 -12.19 27.17
N LYS A 168 -21.57 -11.86 27.38
CA LYS A 168 -20.71 -12.50 28.39
C LYS A 168 -20.82 -11.84 29.74
N GLU A 169 -21.16 -10.56 29.76
CA GLU A 169 -21.45 -9.80 30.97
C GLU A 169 -22.82 -10.22 31.50
N LEU A 170 -22.80 -10.96 32.61
CA LEU A 170 -24.02 -11.41 33.27
C LEU A 170 -24.59 -10.25 34.10
N VAL A 171 -25.35 -9.38 33.44
CA VAL A 171 -25.98 -8.21 34.07
C VAL A 171 -26.97 -8.69 35.14
N ASN A 172 -26.87 -8.14 36.36
CA ASN A 172 -27.67 -8.50 37.53
C ASN A 172 -27.46 -9.94 38.04
N PHE A 173 -26.25 -10.49 37.94
CA PHE A 173 -25.94 -11.83 38.48
C PHE A 173 -26.28 -12.00 39.98
N TYR A 174 -26.11 -10.95 40.78
CA TYR A 174 -26.33 -11.04 42.23
C TYR A 174 -27.70 -10.47 42.64
N SER A 175 -28.32 -11.10 43.65
CA SER A 175 -29.62 -10.69 44.19
C SER A 175 -29.66 -9.23 44.70
N TRP A 176 -28.53 -8.69 45.17
CA TRP A 176 -28.45 -7.30 45.61
C TRP A 176 -28.52 -6.30 44.44
N GLN A 177 -28.07 -6.69 43.23
CA GLN A 177 -28.16 -5.86 42.03
C GLN A 177 -29.62 -5.70 41.59
N HIS A 178 -30.39 -6.79 41.59
CA HIS A 178 -31.84 -6.74 41.38
C HIS A 178 -32.57 -5.86 42.40
N ARG A 179 -32.20 -5.94 43.67
CA ARG A 179 -32.78 -5.06 44.71
C ARG A 179 -32.41 -3.60 44.48
N ASN A 180 -31.19 -3.32 44.01
CA ASN A 180 -30.74 -1.96 43.75
C ASN A 180 -31.44 -1.36 42.53
N THR A 181 -31.53 -2.09 41.41
CA THR A 181 -32.25 -1.63 40.21
C THR A 181 -33.73 -1.38 40.48
N GLN A 182 -34.38 -2.23 41.28
CA GLN A 182 -35.76 -1.99 41.73
C GLN A 182 -35.90 -0.75 42.60
N LYS A 183 -34.94 -0.49 43.51
CA LYS A 183 -34.93 0.73 44.34
C LYS A 183 -34.74 1.99 43.50
N GLU A 184 -33.81 1.96 42.55
CA GLU A 184 -33.56 3.06 41.63
C GLU A 184 -34.79 3.36 40.76
N HIS A 185 -35.41 2.31 40.20
CA HIS A 185 -36.64 2.46 39.42
C HIS A 185 -37.79 3.04 40.26
N LEU A 186 -37.94 2.58 41.52
CA LEU A 186 -38.94 3.12 42.43
C LEU A 186 -38.68 4.59 42.80
N ALA A 187 -37.40 4.98 42.95
CA ALA A 187 -37.03 6.37 43.18
C ALA A 187 -37.36 7.25 41.95
N GLU A 188 -37.09 6.76 40.75
CA GLU A 188 -37.43 7.45 39.50
C GLU A 188 -38.94 7.66 39.36
N LEU A 189 -39.76 6.65 39.69
CA LEU A 189 -41.21 6.76 39.67
C LEU A 189 -41.73 7.79 40.69
N ARG A 190 -41.17 7.83 41.90
CA ARG A 190 -41.53 8.83 42.91
C ARG A 190 -41.21 10.25 42.43
N LYS A 191 -40.03 10.43 41.81
CA LYS A 191 -39.63 11.71 41.23
C LYS A 191 -40.60 12.17 40.14
N LYS A 192 -40.93 11.29 39.18
CA LYS A 192 -41.90 11.58 38.11
C LYS A 192 -43.28 11.93 38.68
N PHE A 193 -43.72 11.24 39.73
CA PHE A 193 -45.00 11.51 40.37
C PHE A 193 -45.04 12.87 41.07
N GLU A 194 -43.96 13.28 41.73
CA GLU A 194 -43.86 14.61 42.33
C GLU A 194 -43.88 15.72 41.28
N GLU A 195 -43.14 15.54 40.18
CA GLU A 195 -43.14 16.46 39.05
C GLU A 195 -44.55 16.60 38.44
N ASP A 196 -45.26 15.49 38.23
CA ASP A 196 -46.61 15.52 37.68
C ASP A 196 -47.63 16.11 38.66
N LYS A 197 -47.47 15.87 39.97
CA LYS A 197 -48.27 16.52 41.01
C LYS A 197 -48.09 18.03 40.99
N GLN A 198 -46.85 18.52 40.80
CA GLN A 198 -46.56 19.94 40.65
C GLN A 198 -47.19 20.51 39.37
N LYS A 199 -47.09 19.81 38.23
CA LYS A 199 -47.74 20.23 36.97
C LYS A 199 -49.26 20.33 37.11
N ILE A 200 -49.90 19.34 37.73
CA ILE A 200 -51.35 19.34 37.94
C ILE A 200 -51.76 20.49 38.88
N ALA A 201 -50.98 20.78 39.92
CA ALA A 201 -51.24 21.91 40.81
C ALA A 201 -51.15 23.26 40.06
N LEU A 202 -50.15 23.43 39.21
CA LEU A 202 -50.03 24.62 38.35
C LEU A 202 -51.22 24.75 37.38
N LEU A 203 -51.60 23.66 36.71
CA LEU A 203 -52.76 23.66 35.80
C LEU A 203 -54.07 23.97 36.53
N ARG A 204 -54.28 23.43 37.74
CA ARG A 204 -55.44 23.76 38.59
C ARG A 204 -55.43 25.22 39.02
N ALA A 205 -54.26 25.77 39.38
CA ALA A 205 -54.14 27.17 39.77
C ALA A 205 -54.34 28.15 38.61
N GLN A 206 -53.96 27.76 37.39
CA GLN A 206 -54.22 28.52 36.16
C GLN A 206 -55.70 28.42 35.74
N ARG A 207 -56.32 27.25 35.96
CA ARG A 207 -57.74 27.01 35.68
C ARG A 207 -58.62 27.62 36.77
N LYS A 208 -58.60 28.96 36.88
CA LYS A 208 -59.60 29.71 37.64
C LYS A 208 -60.84 29.87 36.78
N PHE A 209 -61.94 29.24 37.20
CA PHE A 209 -63.24 29.47 36.61
C PHE A 209 -63.60 30.95 36.79
N LYS A 210 -63.77 31.67 35.68
CA LYS A 210 -64.30 33.03 35.64
C LYS A 210 -65.76 32.94 35.19
N PRO A 211 -66.72 32.84 36.12
CA PRO A 211 -68.10 33.09 35.76
C PRO A 211 -68.25 34.60 35.58
N TYR A 212 -68.94 35.00 34.51
CA TYR A 212 -69.14 36.37 33.99
C TYR A 212 -68.03 36.88 33.05
#